data_AF-A0A1E1W3E9-F1
#
_entry.id   AF-A0A1E1W3E9-F1
#
_cell.length_a   1.000
_cell.length_b   1.000
_cell.length_c   1.000
_cell.angle_alpha   90.00
_cell.angle_beta   90.00
_cell.angle_gamma   90.00
#
_symmetry.space_group_name_H-M   'P 1'
#
loop_
_entity.id
_entity.type
_entity.pdbx_description
1 polymer ?
#
loop_
_entity_poly.entity_id
_entity_poly.type
_entity_poly.pdbx_seq_one_letter_code
_entity_poly.pdbx_strand_id
1 'polypeptide(L)'
;MNFITNQLVDTYNTYKDFMEVEFVPWGRTRYEPDGSMWCQFNHVGHDCFANRLHRCVLDHLRGDQDAQVEYMACEFAPPYPAFQHRSYACVQSAGLPVVPIDHCVDSSGQDLDDAAQAAAAEPMQIINFVPSIHFNDVIDRSVHDQARRRLKSMICFALAEDSSTGVTDCQI
;
A
#
# COMPACT_ATOMS: atom_id res chain seq x y z
N MET A 1 -4.01 13.99 -5.53
CA MET A 1 -3.63 13.83 -4.11
C MET A 1 -2.94 12.50 -3.97
N ASN A 2 -1.73 12.47 -3.43
CA ASN A 2 -1.02 11.23 -3.16
C ASN A 2 -1.26 10.84 -1.70
N PHE A 3 -2.04 9.79 -1.45
CA PHE A 3 -2.40 9.41 -0.09
C PHE A 3 -1.18 8.95 0.72
N ILE A 4 -0.29 8.17 0.12
CA ILE A 4 0.87 7.61 0.81
C ILE A 4 1.76 8.74 1.33
N THR A 5 2.22 9.63 0.45
CA THR A 5 3.15 10.69 0.82
C THR A 5 2.49 11.82 1.62
N ASN A 6 1.19 12.09 1.42
CA ASN A 6 0.54 13.27 2.02
C ASN A 6 -0.31 12.96 3.26
N GLN A 7 -0.63 11.70 3.54
CA GLN A 7 -1.45 11.31 4.69
C GLN A 7 -0.78 10.20 5.49
N LEU A 8 -0.41 9.10 4.85
CA LEU A 8 0.07 7.90 5.54
C LEU A 8 1.42 8.13 6.23
N VAL A 9 2.43 8.63 5.50
CA VAL A 9 3.80 8.77 6.03
C VAL A 9 3.85 9.64 7.30
N ASP A 10 3.22 10.82 7.29
CA ASP A 10 3.20 11.70 8.46
C ASP A 10 2.40 11.09 9.63
N THR A 11 1.29 10.40 9.33
CA THR A 11 0.51 9.71 10.37
C THR A 11 1.31 8.58 11.01
N TYR A 12 1.93 7.73 10.18
CA TYR A 12 2.75 6.61 10.61
C TYR A 12 3.92 7.09 11.47
N ASN A 13 4.70 8.08 11.00
CA ASN A 13 5.81 8.63 11.79
C ASN A 13 5.38 9.20 13.15
N THR A 14 4.13 9.64 13.28
CA THR A 14 3.59 10.18 14.53
C THR A 14 3.08 9.06 15.46
N TYR A 15 2.48 8.00 14.92
CA TYR A 15 1.70 7.01 15.69
C TYR A 15 2.12 5.56 15.48
N LYS A 16 3.27 5.27 14.84
CA LYS A 16 3.72 3.92 14.47
C LYS A 16 3.76 2.92 15.63
N ASP A 17 3.99 3.39 16.85
CA ASP A 17 4.00 2.53 18.04
C ASP A 17 2.61 1.97 18.39
N PHE A 18 1.55 2.53 17.81
CA PHE A 18 0.14 2.18 18.07
C PHE A 18 -0.61 1.72 16.82
N MET A 19 0.05 1.57 15.67
CA MET A 19 -0.63 1.18 14.44
C MET A 19 0.19 0.18 13.64
N GLU A 20 -0.52 -0.76 13.02
CA GLU A 20 0.04 -1.67 12.03
C GLU A 20 -0.51 -1.28 10.65
N VAL A 21 0.36 -1.18 9.65
CA VAL A 21 0.00 -0.87 8.27
C VAL A 21 0.20 -2.09 7.40
N GLU A 22 -0.90 -2.61 6.85
CA GLU A 22 -0.87 -3.61 5.79
C GLU A 22 -1.02 -2.93 4.42
N PHE A 23 -0.10 -3.23 3.51
CA PHE A 23 -0.19 -2.81 2.12
C PHE A 23 -0.67 -3.97 1.26
N VAL A 24 -1.74 -3.74 0.49
CA VAL A 24 -2.26 -4.68 -0.51
C VAL A 24 -2.16 -4.05 -1.90
N PRO A 25 -0.98 -4.06 -2.56
CA PRO A 25 -0.87 -3.60 -3.94
C PRO A 25 -1.61 -4.61 -4.81
N TRP A 26 -2.79 -4.25 -5.29
CA TRP A 26 -3.56 -5.03 -6.28
C TRP A 26 -4.50 -4.09 -7.03
N GLY A 27 -5.26 -3.29 -6.27
CA GLY A 27 -6.19 -2.31 -6.81
C GLY A 27 -7.26 -2.98 -7.66
N ARG A 28 -7.39 -2.55 -8.92
CA ARG A 28 -8.39 -3.06 -9.88
C ARG A 28 -7.85 -4.13 -10.82
N THR A 29 -6.74 -4.78 -10.44
CA THR A 29 -6.13 -5.81 -11.27
C THR A 29 -7.03 -7.04 -11.35
N ARG A 30 -7.06 -7.69 -12.51
CA ARG A 30 -7.70 -8.99 -12.70
C ARG A 30 -6.87 -9.86 -13.63
N TYR A 31 -7.02 -11.17 -13.49
CA TYR A 31 -6.52 -12.11 -14.49
C TYR A 31 -7.52 -12.24 -15.64
N GLU A 32 -6.98 -12.28 -16.84
CA GLU A 32 -7.72 -12.58 -18.06
C GLU A 32 -7.68 -14.10 -18.34
N PRO A 33 -8.57 -14.64 -19.18
CA PRO A 33 -8.66 -16.09 -19.43
C PRO A 33 -7.37 -16.73 -19.97
N ASP A 34 -6.48 -15.93 -20.58
CA ASP A 34 -5.18 -16.36 -21.08
C ASP A 34 -4.07 -16.39 -20.01
N GLY A 35 -4.41 -16.05 -18.76
CA GLY A 35 -3.49 -16.01 -17.62
C GLY A 35 -2.72 -14.70 -17.47
N SER A 36 -2.89 -13.74 -18.38
CA SER A 36 -2.25 -12.44 -18.27
C SER A 36 -3.03 -11.48 -17.35
N MET A 37 -2.34 -10.49 -16.79
CA MET A 37 -2.97 -9.48 -15.92
C MET A 37 -3.45 -8.28 -16.72
N TRP A 38 -4.70 -7.89 -16.45
CA TRP A 38 -5.25 -6.61 -16.81
C TRP A 38 -5.26 -5.69 -15.59
N CYS A 39 -4.59 -4.54 -15.69
CA CYS A 39 -4.51 -3.56 -14.61
C CYS A 39 -5.26 -2.28 -14.97
N GLN A 40 -5.31 -1.31 -14.05
CA GLN A 40 -6.19 -0.15 -14.10
C GLN A 40 -6.17 0.62 -15.42
N PHE A 41 -5.01 0.74 -16.08
CA PHE A 41 -4.87 1.57 -17.29
C PHE A 41 -4.65 0.76 -18.56
N ASN A 42 -4.07 -0.45 -18.50
CA ASN A 42 -3.85 -1.27 -19.69
C ASN A 42 -3.57 -2.76 -19.35
N HIS A 43 -3.58 -3.61 -20.38
CA HIS A 43 -2.99 -4.96 -20.33
C HIS A 43 -1.47 -4.87 -20.14
N VAL A 44 -0.90 -5.63 -19.19
CA VAL A 44 0.55 -5.79 -19.00
C VAL A 44 1.31 -4.44 -18.97
N GLY A 45 0.69 -3.43 -18.34
CA GLY A 45 1.20 -2.07 -18.28
C GLY A 45 2.21 -1.83 -17.16
N HIS A 46 2.67 -0.58 -17.03
CA HIS A 46 3.55 -0.18 -15.92
C HIS A 46 2.88 -0.34 -14.55
N ASP A 47 1.56 -0.26 -14.50
CA ASP A 47 0.75 -0.47 -13.30
C ASP A 47 0.74 -1.92 -12.83
N CYS A 48 0.66 -2.89 -13.76
CA CYS A 48 0.86 -4.30 -13.42
C CYS A 48 2.26 -4.58 -12.87
N PHE A 49 3.28 -4.02 -13.53
CA PHE A 49 4.66 -4.15 -13.07
C PHE A 49 4.83 -3.55 -11.67
N ALA A 50 4.35 -2.32 -11.44
CA ALA A 50 4.45 -1.65 -10.15
C ALA A 50 3.74 -2.44 -9.05
N ASN A 51 2.53 -2.92 -9.30
CA ASN A 51 1.78 -3.77 -8.37
C ASN A 51 2.57 -5.02 -7.96
N ARG A 52 3.17 -5.74 -8.93
CA ARG A 52 4.01 -6.91 -8.64
C ARG A 52 5.28 -6.54 -7.88
N LEU A 53 5.99 -5.51 -8.33
CA LEU A 53 7.20 -5.05 -7.68
C LEU A 53 6.95 -4.67 -6.23
N HIS A 54 5.88 -3.93 -5.96
CA HIS A 54 5.50 -3.53 -4.61
C HIS A 54 5.23 -4.75 -3.74
N ARG A 55 4.47 -5.75 -4.21
CA ARG A 55 4.21 -6.99 -3.45
C ARG A 55 5.50 -7.75 -3.14
N CYS A 56 6.37 -7.93 -4.13
CA CYS A 56 7.64 -8.64 -3.94
C CYS A 56 8.58 -7.95 -2.95
N VAL A 57 8.64 -6.61 -2.98
CA VAL A 57 9.46 -5.85 -2.05
C VAL A 57 8.86 -5.88 -0.64
N LEU A 58 7.54 -5.74 -0.51
CA LEU A 58 6.86 -5.80 0.79
C LEU A 58 7.03 -7.16 1.47
N ASP A 59 6.98 -8.25 0.69
CA ASP A 59 7.25 -9.60 1.19
C ASP A 59 8.72 -9.75 1.61
N HIS A 60 9.66 -9.21 0.84
CA HIS A 60 11.08 -9.20 1.20
C HIS A 60 11.37 -8.40 2.49
N LEU A 61 10.60 -7.34 2.73
CA LEU A 61 10.69 -6.48 3.92
C LEU A 61 9.78 -6.95 5.07
N ARG A 62 9.22 -8.16 4.99
CA ARG A 62 8.28 -8.65 6.01
C ARG A 62 8.91 -8.63 7.41
N GLY A 63 8.20 -8.00 8.34
CA GLY A 63 8.65 -7.81 9.72
C GLY A 63 9.40 -6.51 9.98
N ASP A 64 9.63 -5.68 8.95
CA ASP A 64 10.19 -4.33 9.07
C ASP A 64 9.21 -3.30 8.48
N GLN A 65 8.24 -2.88 9.29
CA GLN A 65 7.18 -1.98 8.84
C GLN A 65 7.70 -0.58 8.52
N ASP A 66 8.74 -0.12 9.22
CA ASP A 66 9.40 1.16 8.92
C ASP A 66 9.99 1.12 7.49
N ALA A 67 10.73 0.07 7.15
CA ALA A 67 11.26 -0.10 5.79
C ALA A 67 10.15 -0.24 4.72
N GLN A 68 9.05 -0.92 5.04
CA GLN A 68 7.90 -1.03 4.13
C GLN A 68 7.26 0.34 3.84
N VAL A 69 7.03 1.16 4.88
CA VAL A 69 6.46 2.50 4.73
C VAL A 69 7.42 3.42 3.98
N GLU A 70 8.72 3.37 4.27
CA GLU A 70 9.74 4.14 3.56
C GLU A 70 9.84 3.76 2.07
N TYR A 71 9.82 2.46 1.77
CA TYR A 71 9.81 1.97 0.40
C TYR A 71 8.57 2.46 -0.37
N MET A 72 7.38 2.33 0.22
CA MET A 72 6.14 2.82 -0.38
C MET A 72 6.14 4.34 -0.53
N ALA A 73 6.73 5.08 0.40
CA ALA A 73 6.91 6.53 0.27
C ALA A 73 7.77 6.89 -0.95
N CYS A 74 8.86 6.15 -1.20
CA CYS A 74 9.70 6.32 -2.38
C CYS A 74 8.94 6.03 -3.68
N GLU A 75 8.21 4.92 -3.74
CA GLU A 75 7.46 4.51 -4.95
C GLU A 75 6.36 5.47 -5.34
N PHE A 76 5.75 6.11 -4.33
CA PHE A 76 4.71 7.10 -4.51
C PHE A 76 5.26 8.54 -4.58
N ALA A 77 6.55 8.79 -4.39
CA ALA A 77 7.13 10.11 -4.65
C ALA A 77 7.37 10.33 -6.14
N PRO A 78 7.16 11.55 -6.71
CA PRO A 78 7.62 11.85 -8.06
C PRO A 78 9.11 11.52 -8.23
N PRO A 79 9.51 10.82 -9.32
CA PRO A 79 8.75 10.63 -10.56
C PRO A 79 7.98 9.31 -10.63
N TYR A 80 7.57 8.72 -9.50
CA TYR A 80 6.85 7.44 -9.42
C TYR A 80 7.63 6.28 -10.06
N PRO A 81 8.78 5.86 -9.47
CA PRO A 81 9.78 5.04 -10.14
C PRO A 81 9.25 3.75 -10.80
N ALA A 82 8.49 2.91 -10.11
CA ALA A 82 7.95 1.71 -10.73
C ALA A 82 6.81 2.04 -11.73
N PHE A 83 5.88 2.90 -11.32
CA PHE A 83 4.64 3.15 -12.08
C PHE A 83 4.86 3.96 -13.37
N GLN A 84 5.77 4.94 -13.40
CA GLN A 84 6.04 5.71 -14.62
C GLN A 84 7.21 5.16 -15.42
N HIS A 85 8.20 4.53 -14.76
CA HIS A 85 9.48 4.21 -15.39
C HIS A 85 9.85 2.73 -15.36
N ARG A 86 9.02 1.85 -14.76
CA ARG A 86 9.35 0.43 -14.53
C ARG A 86 10.74 0.27 -13.90
N SER A 87 11.06 1.18 -12.99
CA SER A 87 12.39 1.29 -12.40
C SER A 87 12.48 0.58 -11.05
N TYR A 88 13.64 -0.01 -10.79
CA TYR A 88 14.02 -0.57 -9.49
C TYR A 88 14.72 0.46 -8.58
N ALA A 89 14.62 1.76 -8.87
CA ALA A 89 15.35 2.79 -8.14
C ALA A 89 15.03 2.83 -6.63
N CYS A 90 13.77 2.59 -6.23
CA CYS A 90 13.40 2.52 -4.81
C CYS A 90 13.90 1.24 -4.15
N VAL A 91 13.96 0.12 -4.88
CA VAL A 91 14.59 -1.12 -4.42
C VAL A 91 16.07 -0.88 -4.11
N GLN A 92 16.77 -0.22 -5.02
CA GLN A 92 18.18 0.13 -4.85
C GLN A 92 18.38 1.14 -3.71
N SER A 93 17.52 2.14 -3.60
CA SER A 93 17.57 3.14 -2.52
C SER A 93 17.33 2.53 -1.14
N ALA A 94 16.48 1.49 -1.06
CA ALA A 94 16.26 0.71 0.15
C ALA A 94 17.40 -0.29 0.45
N GLY A 95 18.46 -0.34 -0.38
CA GLY A 95 19.58 -1.26 -0.20
C GLY A 95 19.25 -2.73 -0.48
N LEU A 96 18.13 -2.98 -1.17
CA LEU A 96 17.65 -4.34 -1.40
C LEU A 96 18.27 -4.98 -2.65
N PRO A 97 18.44 -6.32 -2.65
CA PRO A 97 19.01 -7.02 -3.79
C PRO A 97 18.01 -7.08 -4.95
N VAL A 98 18.35 -6.42 -6.08
CA VAL A 98 17.47 -6.34 -7.26
C VAL A 98 17.17 -7.71 -7.87
N VAL A 99 18.17 -8.58 -8.01
CA VAL A 99 18.03 -9.88 -8.71
C VAL A 99 16.94 -10.78 -8.11
N PRO A 100 16.91 -11.09 -6.80
CA PRO A 100 15.85 -11.92 -6.24
C PRO A 100 14.46 -11.23 -6.29
N ILE A 101 14.40 -9.90 -6.23
CA ILE A 101 13.15 -9.16 -6.34
C ILE A 101 12.60 -9.22 -7.78
N ASP A 102 13.47 -9.04 -8.78
CA ASP A 102 13.13 -9.19 -10.20
C ASP A 102 12.64 -10.62 -10.51
N HIS A 103 13.31 -11.63 -9.95
CA HIS A 103 12.85 -13.03 -10.05
C HIS A 103 11.45 -13.24 -9.43
N CYS A 104 11.14 -12.57 -8.31
CA CYS A 104 9.80 -12.57 -7.74
C CYS A 104 8.77 -11.96 -8.69
N VAL A 105 9.07 -10.78 -9.25
CA VAL A 105 8.18 -10.05 -10.18
C VAL A 105 7.86 -10.88 -11.42
N ASP A 106 8.85 -11.59 -11.95
CA ASP A 106 8.72 -12.31 -13.21
C ASP A 106 8.15 -13.72 -13.07
N SER A 107 8.45 -14.45 -11.98
CA SER A 107 8.30 -15.91 -12.00
C SER A 107 7.87 -16.58 -10.71
N SER A 108 8.07 -15.98 -9.53
CA SER A 108 7.82 -16.65 -8.24
C SER A 108 6.79 -15.94 -7.35
N GLY A 109 6.27 -14.79 -7.77
CA GLY A 109 5.29 -14.01 -7.01
C GLY A 109 3.83 -14.47 -7.12
N GLN A 110 3.53 -15.65 -7.70
CA GLN A 110 2.14 -16.05 -7.96
C GLN A 110 1.31 -16.18 -6.66
N ASP A 111 1.88 -16.77 -5.60
CA ASP A 111 1.18 -16.89 -4.32
C ASP A 111 0.88 -15.51 -3.69
N LEU A 112 1.76 -14.53 -3.92
CA LEU A 112 1.55 -13.13 -3.49
C LEU A 112 0.44 -12.46 -4.31
N ASP A 113 0.37 -12.75 -5.60
CA ASP A 113 -0.70 -12.26 -6.48
C ASP A 113 -2.07 -12.82 -6.03
N ASP A 114 -2.16 -14.13 -5.76
CA ASP A 114 -3.39 -14.80 -5.32
C ASP A 114 -3.88 -14.25 -3.97
N ALA A 115 -2.96 -14.06 -3.01
CA ALA A 115 -3.28 -13.48 -1.70
C ALA A 115 -3.77 -12.03 -1.84
N ALA A 116 -3.08 -11.21 -2.64
CA ALA A 116 -3.45 -9.80 -2.83
C ALA A 116 -4.77 -9.66 -3.61
N GLN A 117 -5.05 -10.56 -4.56
CA GLN A 117 -6.33 -10.62 -5.26
C GLN A 117 -7.48 -10.91 -4.29
N ALA A 118 -7.31 -11.90 -3.41
CA ALA A 118 -8.31 -12.25 -2.42
C ALA A 118 -8.57 -11.09 -1.44
N ALA A 119 -7.51 -10.51 -0.89
CA ALA A 119 -7.60 -9.39 0.04
C ALA A 119 -8.24 -8.13 -0.58
N ALA A 120 -8.04 -7.89 -1.88
CA ALA A 120 -8.61 -6.73 -2.56
C ALA A 120 -10.07 -6.91 -3.01
N ALA A 121 -10.60 -8.14 -3.01
CA ALA A 121 -11.91 -8.45 -3.61
C ALA A 121 -13.06 -7.67 -2.97
N GLU A 122 -13.25 -7.78 -1.66
CA GLU A 122 -14.33 -7.11 -0.93
C GLU A 122 -14.15 -5.58 -0.88
N PRO A 123 -12.95 -5.03 -0.56
CA PRO A 123 -12.74 -3.58 -0.60
C PRO A 123 -13.04 -2.96 -1.97
N MET A 124 -12.69 -3.64 -3.07
CA MET A 124 -13.01 -3.14 -4.41
C MET A 124 -14.50 -3.21 -4.75
N GLN A 125 -15.24 -4.17 -4.20
CA GLN A 125 -16.70 -4.23 -4.36
C GLN A 125 -17.40 -3.12 -3.58
N ILE A 126 -17.00 -2.88 -2.32
CA ILE A 126 -17.68 -1.95 -1.42
C ILE A 126 -17.24 -0.51 -1.64
N ILE A 127 -15.93 -0.23 -1.71
CA ILE A 127 -15.36 1.12 -1.81
C ILE A 127 -15.16 1.52 -3.28
N ASN A 128 -14.76 0.58 -4.15
CA ASN A 128 -14.50 0.80 -5.58
C ASN A 128 -13.66 2.07 -5.85
N PHE A 129 -12.55 2.24 -5.11
CA PHE A 129 -11.62 3.35 -5.25
C PHE A 129 -10.21 2.91 -4.82
N VAL A 130 -9.17 3.42 -5.49
CA VAL A 130 -7.76 3.11 -5.20
C VAL A 130 -7.00 4.39 -4.82
N PRO A 131 -6.24 4.41 -3.70
CA PRO A 131 -6.16 3.34 -2.71
C PRO A 131 -7.47 3.19 -1.94
N SER A 132 -7.82 1.96 -1.55
CA SER A 132 -8.86 1.70 -0.55
C SER A 132 -8.21 1.72 0.84
N ILE A 133 -8.91 2.26 1.84
CA ILE A 133 -8.41 2.45 3.20
C ILE A 133 -9.50 1.98 4.14
N HIS A 134 -9.15 1.07 5.05
CA HIS A 134 -10.02 0.50 6.07
C HIS A 134 -9.18 0.26 7.32
N PHE A 135 -9.84 0.12 8.46
CA PHE A 135 -9.19 -0.07 9.76
C PHE A 135 -9.76 -1.32 10.42
N ASN A 136 -8.89 -2.13 11.03
CA ASN A 136 -9.28 -3.34 11.77
C ASN A 136 -10.25 -4.22 10.97
N ASP A 137 -9.95 -4.44 9.69
CA ASP A 137 -10.74 -5.23 8.73
C ASP A 137 -12.19 -4.74 8.48
N VAL A 138 -12.56 -3.55 8.98
CA VAL A 138 -13.89 -2.97 8.75
C VAL A 138 -13.90 -2.12 7.48
N ILE A 139 -14.50 -2.67 6.42
CA ILE A 139 -14.64 -2.00 5.13
C ILE A 139 -15.86 -1.06 5.15
N ASP A 140 -15.62 0.19 5.52
CA ASP A 140 -16.65 1.24 5.57
C ASP A 140 -16.31 2.42 4.64
N ARG A 141 -17.25 2.76 3.76
CA ARG A 141 -17.07 3.83 2.76
C ARG A 141 -16.95 5.22 3.39
N SER A 142 -17.71 5.51 4.44
CA SER A 142 -17.65 6.79 5.15
C SER A 142 -16.32 6.96 5.87
N VAL A 143 -15.85 5.91 6.53
CA VAL A 143 -14.54 5.88 7.20
C VAL A 143 -13.41 6.05 6.19
N HIS A 144 -13.48 5.33 5.06
CA HIS A 144 -12.56 5.50 3.93
C HIS A 144 -12.48 6.96 3.44
N ASP A 145 -13.63 7.58 3.17
CA ASP A 145 -13.69 8.94 2.63
C ASP A 145 -13.12 9.97 3.59
N GLN A 146 -13.29 9.76 4.91
CA GLN A 146 -12.68 10.59 5.94
C GLN A 146 -11.17 10.36 6.04
N ALA A 147 -10.72 9.10 6.03
CA ALA A 147 -9.32 8.74 6.15
C ALA A 147 -8.48 9.34 5.01
N ARG A 148 -9.03 9.39 3.80
CA ARG A 148 -8.39 10.05 2.66
C ARG A 148 -8.09 11.54 2.84
N ARG A 149 -8.82 12.20 3.74
CA ARG A 149 -8.76 13.67 3.92
C ARG A 149 -8.04 14.05 5.21
N ARG A 150 -8.16 13.24 6.26
CA ARG A 150 -7.74 13.59 7.61
C ARG A 150 -7.26 12.38 8.42
N LEU A 151 -6.49 11.49 7.80
CA LEU A 151 -6.02 10.24 8.43
C LEU A 151 -5.42 10.49 9.82
N LYS A 152 -4.49 11.44 9.92
CA LYS A 152 -3.79 11.78 11.17
C LYS A 152 -4.74 12.17 12.29
N SER A 153 -5.74 13.00 11.97
CA SER A 153 -6.77 13.42 12.91
C SER A 153 -7.58 12.21 13.40
N MET A 154 -8.01 11.34 12.48
CA MET A 154 -8.79 10.15 12.83
C MET A 154 -8.02 9.19 13.75
N ILE A 155 -6.75 8.91 13.43
CA ILE A 155 -5.90 8.06 14.29
C ILE A 155 -5.71 8.72 15.66
N CYS A 156 -5.44 10.03 15.71
CA CYS A 156 -5.31 10.73 16.97
C CYS A 156 -6.54 10.55 17.87
N PHE A 157 -7.73 10.83 17.33
CA PHE A 157 -8.97 10.71 18.11
C PHE A 157 -9.23 9.27 18.55
N ALA A 158 -8.95 8.28 17.70
CA ALA A 158 -9.07 6.88 18.07
C ALA A 158 -8.12 6.50 19.22
N LEU A 159 -6.87 6.97 19.19
CA LEU A 159 -5.90 6.72 20.26
C LEU A 159 -6.27 7.46 21.55
N ALA A 160 -6.84 8.66 21.47
CA ALA A 160 -7.26 9.44 22.63
C ALA A 160 -8.43 8.81 23.40
N GLU A 161 -9.18 7.89 22.80
CA GLU A 161 -10.20 7.10 23.49
C GLU A 161 -9.58 6.03 24.42
N ASP A 162 -8.33 5.63 24.16
CA ASP A 162 -7.57 4.71 25.00
C ASP A 162 -6.55 5.47 25.86
N SER A 163 -6.85 5.60 27.15
CA SER A 163 -5.98 6.27 28.13
C SER A 163 -4.57 5.67 28.24
N SER A 164 -4.35 4.43 27.82
CA SER A 164 -3.02 3.79 27.85
C SER A 164 -2.05 4.34 26.81
N THR A 165 -2.57 5.00 25.76
CA THR A 165 -1.75 5.59 24.68
C THR A 165 -1.12 6.91 25.09
N GLY A 166 -1.70 7.61 26.07
CA GLY A 166 -1.28 8.95 26.49
C GLY A 166 -1.55 10.07 25.46
N VAL A 167 -2.25 9.77 24.36
CA VAL A 167 -2.60 10.77 23.33
C VAL A 167 -3.80 11.61 23.81
N THR A 168 -3.67 12.94 23.83
CA THR A 168 -4.75 13.84 24.31
C THR A 168 -5.03 15.05 23.42
N ASP A 169 -4.05 15.51 22.63
CA ASP A 169 -4.10 16.79 21.93
C ASP A 169 -4.38 16.62 20.42
N CYS A 170 -5.61 16.26 20.09
CA CYS A 170 -6.03 16.02 18.71
C CYS A 170 -6.64 17.25 18.02
N GLN A 171 -6.30 17.45 16.75
CA GLN A 171 -6.82 18.53 15.91
C GLN A 171 -7.52 17.97 14.67
N ILE A 172 -8.51 18.72 14.16
CA ILE A 172 -9.28 18.39 12.94
C ILE A 172 -8.61 18.99 11.70
#